data_AF-A0A0Q5M7W5-F1
#
_entry.id   AF-A0A0Q5M7W5-F1
#
_cell.length_a   1.000
_cell.length_b   1.000
_cell.length_c   1.000
_cell.angle_alpha   90.00
_cell.angle_beta   90.00
_cell.angle_gamma   90.00
#
_symmetry.space_group_name_H-M   'P 1'
#
loop_
_entity.id
_entity.type
_entity.pdbx_description
1 polymer ?
#
loop_
_entity_poly.entity_id
_entity_poly.type
_entity_poly.pdbx_seq_one_letter_code
_entity_poly.pdbx_strand_id
1 'polypeptide(L)'
;MMAEGLGTFVAVFLFPDEASESFSKRLPVIGAGPPAVIRAAAAFEGAAAMDVYRLVDASAWPGAAAYLYAETVPRTLADGDGDLVQQISTPDD
;
A
#
# COMPACT_ATOMS: atom_id res chain seq x y z
N MET A 1 -21.25 14.46 -8.75
CA MET A 1 -21.15 14.03 -7.33
C MET A 1 -19.68 13.69 -7.12
N MET A 2 -18.90 14.66 -6.65
CA MET A 2 -17.48 14.44 -6.35
C MET A 2 -17.44 13.53 -5.14
N ALA A 3 -16.69 12.42 -5.18
CA ALA A 3 -16.40 11.68 -3.97
C ALA A 3 -15.68 12.67 -3.02
N GLU A 4 -16.35 13.10 -1.96
CA GLU A 4 -15.71 13.83 -0.87
C GLU A 4 -14.72 12.84 -0.24
N GLY A 5 -13.49 12.86 -0.75
CA GLY A 5 -12.44 12.00 -0.23
C GLY A 5 -12.32 12.26 1.27
N LEU A 6 -12.32 11.20 2.08
CA LEU A 6 -12.22 11.22 3.54
C LEU A 6 -10.86 11.78 4.06
N GLY A 7 -10.15 12.53 3.23
CA GLY A 7 -8.78 12.99 3.42
C GLY A 7 -7.77 12.15 2.66
N THR A 8 -6.50 12.48 2.88
CA THR A 8 -5.36 11.64 2.53
C THR A 8 -4.66 11.28 3.84
N PHE A 9 -4.14 10.07 3.93
CA PHE A 9 -3.34 9.63 5.08
C PHE A 9 -1.91 9.35 4.65
N VAL A 10 -0.99 9.39 5.61
CA VAL A 10 0.41 9.02 5.40
C VAL A 10 0.55 7.51 5.62
N ALA A 11 0.80 6.77 4.54
CA ALA A 11 1.18 5.37 4.59
C ALA A 11 2.70 5.28 4.75
N VAL A 12 3.16 4.77 5.90
CA VAL A 12 4.58 4.52 6.17
C VAL A 12 4.88 3.07 5.82
N PHE A 13 5.74 2.85 4.84
CA PHE A 13 6.19 1.54 4.38
C PHE A 13 7.51 1.20 5.08
N LEU A 14 7.48 0.14 5.87
CA LEU A 14 8.60 -0.39 6.62
C LEU A 14 9.06 -1.68 5.95
N PHE A 15 10.37 -1.86 5.83
CA PHE A 15 10.96 -3.13 5.42
C PHE A 15 11.58 -3.81 6.63
N PRO A 16 11.44 -5.15 6.75
CA PRO A 16 12.12 -5.90 7.81
C PRO A 16 13.62 -6.04 7.57
N ASP A 17 14.06 -5.83 6.33
CA ASP A 17 15.46 -5.95 5.92
C ASP A 17 16.15 -4.58 5.92
N GLU A 18 17.41 -4.53 6.38
CA GLU A 18 18.19 -3.28 6.45
C GLU A 18 18.62 -2.76 5.07
N ALA A 19 18.57 -3.57 4.00
CA ALA A 19 18.93 -3.12 2.66
C ALA A 19 17.86 -2.22 2.02
N SER A 20 16.62 -2.29 2.50
CA SER A 20 15.50 -1.51 1.96
C SER A 20 15.15 -0.34 2.87
N GLU A 21 15.25 0.88 2.34
CA GLU A 21 14.88 2.07 3.10
C GLU A 21 13.36 2.18 3.28
N SER A 22 12.94 2.44 4.53
CA SER A 22 11.55 2.78 4.83
C SER A 22 11.19 4.11 4.16
N PHE A 23 10.01 4.18 3.54
CA PHE A 23 9.52 5.40 2.89
C PHE A 23 8.06 5.65 3.25
N SER A 24 7.59 6.88 3.04
CA SER A 24 6.18 7.22 3.27
C SER A 24 5.54 7.78 2.01
N LYS A 25 4.30 7.37 1.72
CA LYS A 25 3.50 7.90 0.60
C LYS A 25 2.15 8.41 1.12
N ARG A 26 1.68 9.53 0.57
CA ARG A 26 0.31 10.00 0.83
C ARG A 26 -0.64 9.24 -0.07
N LEU A 27 -1.63 8.58 0.52
CA LEU A 27 -2.65 7.84 -0.19
C LEU A 27 -4.03 8.39 0.14
N PRO A 28 -4.99 8.32 -0.80
CA PRO A 28 -6.36 8.67 -0.52
C PRO A 28 -6.96 7.70 0.51
N VAL A 29 -7.82 8.22 1.38
CA VAL A 29 -8.67 7.38 2.24
C VAL A 29 -9.87 6.92 1.41
N ILE A 30 -9.93 5.62 1.08
CA ILE A 30 -11.00 5.05 0.23
C ILE A 30 -12.17 4.49 1.07
N GLY A 31 -11.96 4.20 2.36
CA GLY A 31 -12.99 3.63 3.23
C GLY A 31 -12.99 4.23 4.64
N ALA A 32 -13.88 3.76 5.50
CA ALA A 32 -14.01 4.25 6.88
C ALA A 32 -12.81 3.90 7.78
N GLY A 33 -12.04 2.86 7.42
CA GLY A 33 -10.89 2.37 8.17
C GLY A 33 -9.61 2.27 7.35
N PRO A 34 -8.46 2.04 8.02
CA PRO A 34 -7.18 1.84 7.37
C PRO A 34 -7.23 0.60 6.46
N PRO A 35 -6.68 0.65 5.23
CA PRO A 35 -6.60 -0.54 4.41
C PRO A 35 -5.71 -1.58 5.11
N ALA A 36 -6.12 -2.84 5.09
CA ALA A 36 -5.38 -3.92 5.74
C ALA A 36 -4.13 -4.30 4.93
N VAL A 37 -4.21 -4.17 3.61
CA VAL A 37 -3.11 -4.49 2.69
C VAL A 37 -2.98 -3.40 1.64
N ILE A 38 -1.74 -2.96 1.40
CA ILE A 38 -1.38 -2.07 0.29
C ILE A 38 -0.47 -2.85 -0.66
N ARG A 39 -0.80 -2.82 -1.95
CA ARG A 39 0.06 -3.35 -3.00
C ARG A 39 0.64 -2.20 -3.80
N ALA A 40 1.96 -2.11 -3.87
CA ALA A 40 2.65 -1.13 -4.70
C ALA A 40 3.34 -1.83 -5.87
N ALA A 41 3.33 -1.20 -7.04
CA ALA A 41 4.10 -1.69 -8.19
C ALA A 41 5.60 -1.64 -7.86
N ALA A 42 6.30 -2.75 -8.13
CA ALA A 42 7.72 -2.91 -7.93
C ALA A 42 8.37 -3.48 -9.19
N ALA A 43 9.63 -3.10 -9.44
CA ALA A 43 10.42 -3.68 -10.52
C ALA A 43 11.27 -4.82 -9.94
N PHE A 44 11.03 -6.05 -10.38
CA PHE A 44 11.80 -7.22 -9.95
C PHE A 44 12.60 -7.75 -11.13
N GLU A 45 13.91 -7.48 -11.17
CA GLU A 45 14.86 -8.13 -12.08
C GLU A 45 14.48 -8.07 -13.58
N GLY A 46 13.86 -6.97 -14.01
CA GLY A 46 13.38 -6.78 -15.39
C GLY A 46 11.96 -7.30 -15.68
N ALA A 47 11.31 -7.88 -14.67
CA ALA A 47 9.89 -8.23 -14.66
C ALA A 47 9.09 -7.28 -13.76
N ALA A 48 7.78 -7.18 -14.01
CA ALA A 48 6.90 -6.47 -13.12
C ALA A 48 6.56 -7.32 -11.89
N ALA A 49 6.57 -6.68 -10.73
CA ALA A 49 6.16 -7.29 -9.49
C ALA A 49 5.28 -6.34 -8.68
N MET A 50 4.69 -6.86 -7.63
CA MET A 50 3.91 -6.10 -6.67
C MET A 50 4.43 -6.38 -5.28
N ASP A 51 4.92 -5.33 -4.62
CA ASP A 51 5.23 -5.40 -3.21
C ASP A 51 3.95 -5.32 -2.40
N VAL A 52 3.77 -6.30 -1.51
CA VAL A 52 2.64 -6.42 -0.63
C VAL A 52 3.06 -5.94 0.75
N TYR A 53 2.39 -4.90 1.24
CA TYR A 53 2.59 -4.35 2.57
C TYR A 53 1.34 -4.57 3.40
N ARG A 54 1.49 -5.14 4.59
CA ARG A 54 0.40 -5.40 5.53
C ARG A 54 0.40 -4.36 6.64
N LEU A 55 -0.79 -3.93 7.04
CA LEU A 55 -0.97 -3.01 8.15
C LEU A 55 -0.42 -3.62 9.43
N VAL A 56 0.45 -2.90 10.12
CA VAL A 56 1.03 -3.30 11.41
C VAL A 56 0.70 -2.30 12.53
N ASP A 57 0.50 -1.03 12.19
CA ASP A 57 0.06 -0.01 13.13
C ASP A 57 -0.91 0.95 12.46
N ALA A 58 -2.05 1.20 13.11
CA ALA A 58 -3.03 2.20 12.71
C ALA A 58 -3.43 3.12 13.87
N SER A 59 -2.62 3.20 14.93
CA SER A 59 -2.96 4.01 16.10
C SER A 59 -3.05 5.50 15.79
N ALA A 60 -2.40 5.95 14.71
CA ALA A 60 -2.45 7.33 14.22
C ALA A 60 -3.54 7.57 13.15
N TRP A 61 -4.45 6.63 12.90
CA TRP A 61 -5.54 6.80 11.93
C TRP A 61 -6.53 7.89 12.37
N PRO A 62 -7.06 8.74 11.45
CA PRO A 62 -6.87 8.75 10.00
C PRO A 62 -5.68 9.59 9.49
N GLY A 63 -4.76 10.02 10.37
CA GLY A 63 -3.59 10.82 9.97
C GLY A 63 -2.47 10.00 9.34
N ALA A 64 -2.13 8.85 9.94
CA ALA A 64 -1.08 7.97 9.47
C ALA A 64 -1.35 6.50 9.80
N ALA A 65 -0.74 5.60 9.03
CA ALA A 65 -0.74 4.16 9.28
C ALA A 65 0.59 3.56 8.80
N ALA A 66 1.12 2.60 9.56
CA ALA A 66 2.35 1.89 9.25
C ALA A 66 2.05 0.52 8.66
N TYR A 67 2.79 0.20 7.60
CA TYR A 67 2.67 -1.01 6.82
C TYR A 67 4.04 -1.68 6.74
N LEU A 68 4.10 -2.96 7.10
CA LEU A 68 5.31 -3.75 6.97
C LEU A 68 5.27 -4.52 5.65
N TYR A 69 6.36 -4.47 4.91
CA TYR A 69 6.58 -5.31 3.75
C TYR A 69 6.46 -6.78 4.15
N ALA A 70 5.57 -7.50 3.47
CA ALA A 70 5.31 -8.91 3.70
C ALA A 70 5.98 -9.78 2.64
N GLU A 71 5.76 -9.47 1.36
CA GLU A 71 6.25 -10.26 0.24
C GLU A 71 6.16 -9.48 -1.07
N THR A 72 7.03 -9.80 -2.03
CA THR A 72 6.91 -9.36 -3.42
C THR A 72 6.28 -10.49 -4.23
N VAL A 73 5.14 -10.20 -4.86
CA VAL A 73 4.46 -11.13 -5.75
C VAL A 73 4.84 -10.81 -7.19
N PRO A 74 5.50 -11.73 -7.94
CA PRO A 74 5.79 -11.52 -9.34
C PRO A 74 4.48 -11.43 -10.14
N ARG A 75 4.32 -10.38 -10.94
CA ARG A 75 3.16 -10.19 -11.82
C ARG A 75 3.60 -10.42 -13.25
N THR A 76 2.99 -11.40 -13.91
CA THR A 76 3.04 -11.47 -15.37
C THR A 76 2.34 -10.22 -15.88
N LEU A 77 3.11 -9.31 -16.51
CA LEU A 77 2.62 -8.05 -17.08
C LEU A 77 1.74 -8.35 -18.31
N ALA A 78 0.59 -8.98 -18.11
CA ALA A 78 -0.52 -8.87 -19.03
C ALA A 78 -1.20 -7.55 -18.66
N ASP A 79 -1.05 -6.56 -19.53
CA ASP A 79 -1.69 -5.25 -19.46
C ASP A 79 -1.04 -4.23 -18.49
N GLY A 80 -0.05 -3.51 -19.01
CA GLY A 80 -0.18 -2.06 -19.21
C GLY A 80 -0.28 -1.11 -18.01
N ASP A 81 -0.22 -1.57 -16.75
CA ASP A 81 -0.39 -0.67 -15.60
C ASP A 81 0.74 -0.78 -14.58
N GLY A 82 1.74 0.08 -14.75
CA GLY A 82 2.99 0.10 -14.00
C GLY A 82 2.99 0.99 -12.75
N ASP A 83 1.90 1.68 -12.43
CA ASP A 83 1.83 2.61 -11.29
C ASP A 83 0.57 2.45 -10.42
N LEU A 84 -0.05 1.26 -10.37
CA LEU A 84 -1.21 1.05 -9.47
C LEU A 84 -0.74 0.73 -8.06
N VAL A 85 -0.88 1.70 -7.16
CA VAL A 85 -1.03 1.39 -5.74
C VAL A 85 -2.47 0.92 -5.52
N GLN A 86 -2.64 -0.37 -5.20
CA GLN A 86 -3.95 -0.93 -4.86
C GLN A 86 -4.10 -1.03 -3.35
N GLN A 87 -5.13 -0.38 -2.81
CA GLN A 87 -5.52 -0.49 -1.41
C GLN A 87 -6.62 -1.54 -1.27
N ILE A 88 -6.33 -2.62 -0.54
CA ILE A 88 -7.30 -3.68 -0.27
C ILE A 88 -7.85 -3.46 1.14
N SER A 89 -9.09 -2.99 1.20
CA SER A 89 -9.87 -2.98 2.44
C SER A 89 -10.31 -4.41 2.73
N THR A 90 -10.07 -4.91 3.94
CA THR A 90 -10.80 -6.08 4.43
C THR A 90 -12.28 -5.70 4.56
N PRO A 91 -13.22 -6.53 4.08
CA PRO A 91 -14.63 -6.33 4.38
C PRO A 91 -14.79 -6.43 5.91
N ASP A 92 -15.38 -5.39 6.49
CA ASP A 92 -15.89 -5.40 7.86
C ASP A 92 -16.98 -6.47 7.92
N ASP A 93 -16.83 -7.48 8.79
CA ASP A 93 -17.86 -8.50 9.09
C ASP A 93 -18.74 -8.02 10.24
#